data_AF-A0AAU8JFM4-F1
#
_entry.id   AF-A0AAU8JFM4-F1
#
_cell.length_a   1.000
_cell.length_b   1.000
_cell.length_c   1.000
_cell.angle_alpha   90.00
_cell.angle_beta   90.00
_cell.angle_gamma   90.00
#
_symmetry.space_group_name_H-M   'P 1'
#
loop_
_entity.id
_entity.type
_entity.pdbx_description
1 polymer ?
#
loop_
_entity_poly.entity_id
_entity_poly.type
_entity_poly.pdbx_seq_one_letter_code
_entity_poly.pdbx_strand_id
1 'polypeptide(L)'
;MGYTWKQLLINPTWTQSLALQLAEIWQQWLKDPIDILLVVILTYMVLIIIGERRTLWMVRGFILLMVAAAVSTKLELRLLSFVLNNLVIGSAVAMAVLLQSEFRRLLEQLGKGELLQLFQSSRKAIPKSDSVIDQIVEAVKELSQNRTGALMILETSEPIDERDFSVPGVKLNAEVSKELLQTLFQTSTLLHDGAVLIREARIMAAGVILPLSDRKASRQLGTRHRAAMGITERVENCICVVVSEETGSISLAERGTLNRPLTSSKLKELLEARFSQSADREVVAPDLRQITRKLGSSGVALAVRLLRLPSSASSREKK
;
A
#
# COMPACT_ATOMS: atom_id res chain seq x y z
N MET A 1 8.75 69.32 56.52
CA MET A 1 8.33 70.04 55.31
C MET A 1 9.06 69.43 54.10
N GLY A 2 8.34 68.71 53.24
CA GLY A 2 8.52 68.89 51.79
C GLY A 2 9.38 67.97 50.92
N TYR A 3 10.02 66.87 51.38
CA TYR A 3 10.94 66.11 50.49
C TYR A 3 10.67 64.62 50.27
N THR A 4 9.81 63.96 51.06
CA THR A 4 9.53 62.51 50.87
C THR A 4 8.48 62.23 49.80
N TRP A 5 7.50 63.11 49.63
CA TRP A 5 6.44 62.94 48.61
C TRP A 5 6.92 63.18 47.18
N LYS A 6 7.95 64.01 46.98
CA LYS A 6 8.52 64.25 45.64
C LYS A 6 9.30 63.05 45.09
N GLN A 7 9.90 62.22 45.93
CA GLN A 7 10.61 61.00 45.47
C GLN A 7 9.65 59.87 45.07
N LEU A 8 8.44 59.81 45.65
CA LEU A 8 7.42 58.82 45.28
C LEU A 8 6.77 59.10 43.91
N LEU A 9 6.78 60.36 43.46
CA LEU A 9 6.20 60.81 42.18
C LEU A 9 7.18 60.78 41.00
N ILE A 10 8.49 60.57 41.24
CA ILE A 10 9.53 60.66 40.20
C ILE A 10 9.97 59.29 39.64
N ASN A 11 9.70 58.18 40.34
CA ASN A 11 9.95 56.83 39.84
C ASN A 11 8.69 55.96 39.95
N PRO A 12 7.91 55.81 38.87
CA PRO A 12 6.68 55.02 38.88
C PRO A 12 7.02 53.53 38.68
N THR A 13 7.83 52.96 39.57
CA THR A 13 8.14 51.51 39.54
C THR A 13 6.92 50.67 39.90
N TRP A 14 5.97 51.23 40.66
CA TRP A 14 4.69 50.61 41.02
C TRP A 14 3.71 50.49 39.85
N THR A 15 3.73 51.42 38.88
CA THR A 15 2.80 51.33 37.73
C THR A 15 3.27 50.29 36.73
N GLN A 16 4.59 50.12 36.57
CA GLN A 16 5.17 49.06 35.75
C GLN A 16 4.94 47.68 36.38
N SER A 17 5.06 47.55 37.71
CA SER A 17 4.77 46.28 38.40
C SER A 17 3.27 45.91 38.38
N LEU A 18 2.37 46.88 38.56
CA LEU A 18 0.93 46.64 38.46
C LEU A 18 0.46 46.33 37.03
N ALA A 19 1.04 46.97 36.01
CA ALA A 19 0.73 46.68 34.62
C ALA A 19 1.19 45.27 34.21
N LEU A 20 2.36 44.84 34.65
CA LEU A 20 2.86 43.47 34.44
C LEU A 20 2.02 42.43 35.19
N GLN A 21 1.64 42.71 36.44
CA GLN A 21 0.75 41.83 37.22
C GLN A 21 -0.64 41.71 36.60
N LEU A 22 -1.23 42.82 36.14
CA LEU A 22 -2.52 42.79 35.44
C LEU A 22 -2.40 42.01 34.13
N ALA A 23 -1.34 42.20 33.34
CA ALA A 23 -1.13 41.44 32.10
C ALA A 23 -1.01 39.92 32.33
N GLU A 24 -0.30 39.49 33.38
CA GLU A 24 -0.24 38.07 33.78
C GLU A 24 -1.61 37.52 34.18
N ILE A 25 -2.39 38.28 34.94
CA ILE A 25 -3.75 37.92 35.34
C ILE A 25 -4.66 37.80 34.10
N TRP A 26 -4.69 38.79 33.22
CA TRP A 26 -5.49 38.75 31.99
C TRP A 26 -5.14 37.55 31.10
N GLN A 27 -3.85 37.16 31.05
CA GLN A 27 -3.39 36.01 30.28
C GLN A 27 -3.76 34.66 30.95
N GLN A 28 -3.83 34.58 32.28
CA GLN A 28 -4.32 33.41 33.02
C GLN A 28 -5.83 33.22 32.88
N TRP A 29 -6.62 34.29 33.02
CA TRP A 29 -8.08 34.25 32.94
C TRP A 29 -8.60 33.84 31.56
N LEU A 30 -7.82 34.04 30.48
CA LEU A 30 -8.17 33.55 29.15
C LEU A 30 -7.77 32.07 28.93
N LYS A 31 -6.69 31.61 29.56
CA LYS A 31 -6.16 30.25 29.39
C LYS A 31 -7.01 29.21 30.12
N ASP A 32 -7.47 29.50 31.33
CA ASP A 32 -8.26 28.57 32.15
C ASP A 32 -9.59 28.11 31.51
N PRO A 33 -10.45 28.99 30.96
CA PRO A 33 -11.68 28.53 30.30
C PRO A 33 -11.42 27.78 28.99
N ILE A 34 -10.35 28.14 28.27
CA ILE A 34 -9.92 27.43 27.07
C ILE A 34 -9.40 26.02 27.43
N ASP A 35 -8.66 25.88 28.53
CA ASP A 35 -8.17 24.60 29.06
C ASP A 35 -9.36 23.67 29.38
N ILE A 36 -10.36 24.18 30.11
CA ILE A 36 -11.57 23.40 30.47
C ILE A 36 -12.36 22.97 29.23
N LEU A 37 -12.58 23.87 28.28
CA LEU A 37 -13.31 23.57 27.05
C LEU A 37 -12.60 22.47 26.23
N LEU A 38 -11.28 22.56 26.12
CA LEU A 38 -10.48 21.61 25.34
C LEU A 38 -10.48 20.21 25.97
N VAL A 39 -10.45 20.12 27.31
CA VAL A 39 -10.59 18.85 28.05
C VAL A 39 -11.94 18.18 27.75
N VAL A 40 -13.03 18.94 27.78
CA VAL A 40 -14.39 18.40 27.55
C VAL A 40 -14.54 17.89 26.11
N ILE A 41 -14.09 18.66 25.12
CA ILE A 41 -14.14 18.26 23.69
C ILE A 41 -13.30 16.99 23.46
N LEU A 42 -12.09 16.94 24.03
CA LEU A 42 -11.21 15.79 23.87
C LEU A 42 -11.80 14.54 24.52
N THR A 43 -12.40 14.68 25.71
CA THR A 43 -13.05 13.56 26.40
C THR A 43 -14.25 13.04 25.61
N TYR A 44 -15.06 13.93 25.03
CA TYR A 44 -16.17 13.56 24.15
C TYR A 44 -15.70 12.83 22.88
N MET A 45 -14.62 13.29 22.25
CA MET A 45 -14.00 12.62 21.09
C MET A 45 -13.53 11.20 21.44
N VAL A 46 -12.87 11.02 22.58
CA VAL A 46 -12.41 9.69 23.04
C VAL A 46 -13.59 8.73 23.23
N LEU A 47 -14.74 9.21 23.72
CA LEU A 47 -15.93 8.39 23.91
C LEU A 47 -16.58 7.95 22.58
N ILE A 48 -16.58 8.79 21.55
CA ILE A 48 -17.15 8.46 20.22
C ILE A 48 -16.27 7.46 19.46
N ILE A 49 -14.95 7.51 19.63
CA ILE A 49 -13.98 6.66 18.92
C ILE A 49 -14.09 5.17 19.32
N ILE A 50 -14.89 4.84 20.33
CA ILE A 50 -15.12 3.46 20.80
C ILE A 50 -15.96 2.62 19.80
N GLY A 51 -16.48 3.22 18.72
CA GLY A 51 -17.24 2.53 17.66
C GLY A 51 -16.39 1.97 16.49
N GLU A 52 -16.10 0.68 16.56
CA GLU A 52 -15.80 -0.28 15.46
C GLU A 52 -14.48 -0.24 14.63
N ARG A 53 -14.14 -1.47 14.17
CA ARG A 53 -12.85 -2.01 13.63
C ARG A 53 -11.63 -1.84 14.54
N ARG A 54 -11.43 -2.85 15.38
CA ARG A 54 -10.88 -2.77 16.74
C ARG A 54 -9.40 -2.37 16.87
N THR A 55 -8.45 -2.95 16.14
CA THR A 55 -7.04 -2.92 16.61
C THR A 55 -6.20 -1.76 16.07
N LEU A 56 -6.30 -1.41 14.78
CA LEU A 56 -5.48 -0.34 14.18
C LEU A 56 -5.93 1.07 14.60
N TRP A 57 -7.22 1.25 14.86
CA TRP A 57 -7.78 2.50 15.35
C TRP A 57 -7.36 2.78 16.78
N MET A 58 -7.27 1.75 17.63
CA MET A 58 -6.78 1.87 19.01
C MET A 58 -5.32 2.33 19.08
N VAL A 59 -4.42 1.77 18.25
CA VAL A 59 -3.00 2.18 18.24
C VAL A 59 -2.84 3.62 17.75
N ARG A 60 -3.54 4.00 16.67
CA ARG A 60 -3.54 5.38 16.18
C ARG A 60 -4.10 6.36 17.22
N GLY A 61 -5.18 5.98 17.91
CA GLY A 61 -5.75 6.75 19.01
C GLY A 61 -4.78 6.93 20.17
N PHE A 62 -4.05 5.89 20.55
CA PHE A 62 -3.02 5.98 21.60
C PHE A 62 -1.85 6.88 21.21
N ILE A 63 -1.38 6.81 19.96
CA ILE A 63 -0.34 7.72 19.45
C ILE A 63 -0.84 9.17 19.45
N LEU A 64 -2.07 9.41 19.00
CA LEU A 64 -2.68 10.76 19.02
C LEU A 64 -2.78 11.30 20.45
N LEU A 65 -3.17 10.44 21.40
CA LEU A 65 -3.29 10.77 22.82
C LEU A 65 -1.92 11.13 23.43
N MET A 66 -0.86 10.37 23.11
CA MET A 66 0.52 10.68 23.49
C MET A 66 1.00 12.03 22.94
N VAL A 67 0.69 12.32 21.67
CA VAL A 67 1.03 13.62 21.05
C VAL A 67 0.25 14.76 21.71
N ALA A 68 -1.05 14.57 21.95
CA ALA A 68 -1.88 15.56 22.64
C ALA A 68 -1.35 15.84 24.06
N ALA A 69 -0.95 14.81 24.80
CA ALA A 69 -0.36 14.96 26.13
C ALA A 69 0.96 15.76 26.07
N ALA A 70 1.83 15.46 25.10
CA ALA A 70 3.09 16.16 24.92
C ALA A 70 2.92 17.62 24.45
N VAL A 71 1.88 17.90 23.65
CA VAL A 71 1.54 19.27 23.23
C VAL A 71 0.93 20.04 24.41
N SER A 72 0.06 19.41 25.20
CA SER A 72 -0.55 20.01 26.38
C SER A 72 0.47 20.42 27.44
N THR A 73 1.53 19.63 27.65
CA THR A 73 2.61 19.98 28.58
C THR A 73 3.45 21.14 28.07
N LYS A 74 3.72 21.20 26.75
CA LYS A 74 4.42 22.33 26.11
C LYS A 74 3.63 23.63 26.14
N LEU A 75 2.30 23.55 26.09
CA LEU A 75 1.41 24.72 26.16
C LEU A 75 1.08 25.15 27.60
N GLU A 76 1.66 24.49 28.60
CA GLU A 76 1.44 24.75 30.04
C GLU A 76 -0.03 24.64 30.49
N LEU A 77 -0.84 23.86 29.78
CA LEU A 77 -2.24 23.59 30.12
C LEU A 77 -2.30 22.62 31.30
N ARG A 78 -2.49 23.14 32.53
CA ARG A 78 -2.34 22.37 33.77
C ARG A 78 -3.40 21.28 33.92
N LEU A 79 -4.67 21.56 33.63
CA LEU A 79 -5.74 20.59 33.83
C LEU A 79 -5.74 19.55 32.71
N LEU A 80 -5.61 19.99 31.46
CA LEU A 80 -5.51 19.08 30.32
C LEU A 80 -4.29 18.17 30.42
N SER A 81 -3.12 18.67 30.82
CA SER A 81 -1.93 17.84 30.95
C SER A 81 -2.08 16.81 32.06
N PHE A 82 -2.71 17.18 33.19
CA PHE A 82 -3.02 16.25 34.27
C PHE A 82 -3.97 15.13 33.80
N VAL A 83 -5.06 15.46 33.12
CA VAL A 83 -6.04 14.48 32.63
C VAL A 83 -5.41 13.59 31.56
N LEU A 84 -4.75 14.17 30.57
CA LEU A 84 -4.13 13.42 29.48
C LEU A 84 -3.03 12.49 29.97
N ASN A 85 -2.18 12.92 30.91
CA ASN A 85 -1.12 12.07 31.44
C ASN A 85 -1.68 10.85 32.20
N ASN A 86 -2.72 11.05 33.02
CA ASN A 86 -3.39 9.94 33.69
C ASN A 86 -4.10 9.01 32.68
N LEU A 87 -4.69 9.57 31.64
CA LEU A 87 -5.33 8.82 30.57
C LEU A 87 -4.31 8.02 29.73
N VAL A 88 -3.11 8.58 29.46
CA VAL A 88 -1.98 7.84 28.84
C VAL A 88 -1.65 6.63 29.70
N ILE A 89 -1.48 6.81 31.00
CA ILE A 89 -1.10 5.72 31.92
C ILE A 89 -2.19 4.63 31.92
N GLY A 90 -3.46 4.99 32.08
CA GLY A 90 -4.56 4.04 32.08
C GLY A 90 -4.74 3.33 30.73
N SER A 91 -4.62 4.06 29.62
CA SER A 91 -4.73 3.49 28.28
C SER A 91 -3.54 2.60 27.92
N ALA A 92 -2.32 2.91 28.39
CA ALA A 92 -1.16 2.04 28.21
C ALA A 92 -1.34 0.69 28.90
N VAL A 93 -1.88 0.68 30.14
CA VAL A 93 -2.19 -0.56 30.87
C VAL A 93 -3.28 -1.36 30.15
N ALA A 94 -4.37 -0.71 29.75
CA ALA A 94 -5.43 -1.37 28.98
C ALA A 94 -4.93 -1.94 27.65
N MET A 95 -4.08 -1.19 26.93
CA MET A 95 -3.46 -1.60 25.68
C MET A 95 -2.55 -2.82 25.89
N ALA A 96 -1.74 -2.83 26.95
CA ALA A 96 -0.85 -3.95 27.28
C ALA A 96 -1.64 -5.25 27.53
N VAL A 97 -2.77 -5.17 28.24
CA VAL A 97 -3.65 -6.32 28.49
C VAL A 97 -4.36 -6.77 27.21
N LEU A 98 -4.91 -5.84 26.42
CA LEU A 98 -5.65 -6.15 25.20
C LEU A 98 -4.75 -6.69 24.08
N LEU A 99 -3.52 -6.19 23.96
CA LEU A 99 -2.57 -6.67 22.94
C LEU A 99 -1.75 -7.87 23.41
N GLN A 100 -2.00 -8.44 24.59
CA GLN A 100 -1.23 -9.57 25.09
C GLN A 100 -1.24 -10.76 24.10
N SER A 101 -2.39 -11.07 23.50
CA SER A 101 -2.53 -12.13 22.48
C SER A 101 -1.83 -11.78 21.15
N GLU A 102 -1.89 -10.51 20.73
CA GLU A 102 -1.28 -10.05 19.47
C GLU A 102 0.23 -9.95 19.58
N PHE A 103 0.77 -9.46 20.70
CA PHE A 103 2.22 -9.46 20.95
C PHE A 103 2.78 -10.87 20.98
N ARG A 104 2.08 -11.81 21.61
CA ARG A 104 2.45 -13.23 21.57
C ARG A 104 2.50 -13.73 20.13
N ARG A 105 1.48 -13.43 19.33
CA ARG A 105 1.42 -13.83 17.91
C ARG A 105 2.53 -13.19 17.08
N LEU A 106 2.84 -11.91 17.32
CA LEU A 106 3.95 -11.20 16.69
C LEU A 106 5.31 -11.79 17.09
N LEU A 107 5.49 -12.16 18.35
CA LEU A 107 6.70 -12.83 18.85
C LEU A 107 6.84 -14.25 18.27
N GLU A 108 5.73 -14.97 18.12
CA GLU A 108 5.70 -16.27 17.43
C GLU A 108 6.08 -16.11 15.94
N GLN A 109 5.62 -15.06 15.27
CA GLN A 109 6.03 -14.72 13.89
C GLN A 109 7.50 -14.27 13.79
N LEU A 110 7.99 -13.50 14.77
CA LEU A 110 9.40 -13.12 14.92
C LEU A 110 10.30 -14.34 15.11
N GLY A 111 9.91 -15.26 15.98
CA GLY A 111 10.65 -16.49 16.28
C GLY A 111 10.71 -17.47 15.10
N LYS A 112 9.72 -17.43 14.20
CA LYS A 112 9.71 -18.19 12.94
C LYS A 112 10.57 -17.56 11.83
N GLY A 113 11.14 -16.37 12.05
CA GLY A 113 11.97 -15.68 11.07
C GLY A 113 11.20 -14.92 9.98
N GLU A 114 9.87 -14.79 10.10
CA GLU A 114 9.03 -14.08 9.11
C GLU A 114 9.25 -12.56 9.15
N LEU A 115 9.77 -12.01 10.25
CA LEU A 115 9.99 -10.56 10.37
C LEU A 115 11.25 -10.07 9.62
N LEU A 116 12.21 -10.96 9.35
CA LEU A 116 13.31 -10.71 8.40
C LEU A 116 12.80 -10.52 6.97
N GLN A 117 11.64 -11.09 6.61
CA GLN A 117 10.98 -10.87 5.32
C GLN A 117 10.23 -9.52 5.27
N LEU A 118 9.89 -8.92 6.42
CA LEU A 118 9.24 -7.60 6.51
C LEU A 118 10.24 -6.43 6.52
N PHE A 119 11.45 -6.61 7.09
CA PHE A 119 12.54 -5.62 7.02
C PHE A 119 13.32 -5.65 5.71
N GLN A 120 13.18 -6.71 4.91
CA GLN A 120 13.60 -6.71 3.51
C GLN A 120 12.56 -5.99 2.64
N SER A 121 12.44 -4.68 2.83
CA SER A 121 11.72 -3.84 1.86
C SER A 121 12.44 -3.94 0.50
N SER A 122 11.69 -4.40 -0.51
CA SER A 122 12.06 -4.56 -1.93
C SER A 122 13.02 -5.69 -2.29
N ARG A 123 12.73 -6.90 -1.80
CA ARG A 123 12.72 -8.10 -2.65
C ARG A 123 11.87 -9.19 -2.02
N LYS A 124 10.63 -8.85 -1.65
CA LYS A 124 9.59 -9.88 -1.65
C LYS A 124 9.63 -10.40 -3.08
N ALA A 125 10.15 -11.61 -3.26
CA ALA A 125 9.98 -12.31 -4.50
C ALA A 125 8.47 -12.25 -4.75
N ILE A 126 8.07 -11.39 -5.69
CA ILE A 126 6.97 -11.71 -6.59
C ILE A 126 7.20 -13.20 -6.83
N PRO A 127 6.29 -14.10 -6.40
CA PRO A 127 6.43 -15.49 -6.74
C PRO A 127 6.66 -15.46 -8.24
N LYS A 128 7.90 -15.82 -8.60
CA LYS A 128 8.52 -15.66 -9.91
C LYS A 128 7.41 -15.92 -10.92
N SER A 129 7.19 -15.08 -11.92
CA SER A 129 6.11 -15.26 -12.91
C SER A 129 5.90 -16.73 -13.31
N ASP A 130 6.99 -17.49 -13.37
CA ASP A 130 7.06 -18.96 -13.38
C ASP A 130 5.98 -19.63 -12.49
N SER A 131 5.91 -19.40 -11.18
CA SER A 131 5.02 -20.15 -10.28
C SER A 131 3.53 -19.79 -10.42
N VAL A 132 3.17 -18.54 -10.75
CA VAL A 132 1.75 -18.18 -10.95
C VAL A 132 1.27 -18.75 -12.29
N ILE A 133 2.07 -18.59 -13.35
CA ILE A 133 1.78 -19.17 -14.65
C ILE A 133 1.73 -20.70 -14.54
N ASP A 134 2.64 -21.32 -13.80
CA ASP A 134 2.63 -22.76 -13.52
C ASP A 134 1.34 -23.22 -12.84
N GLN A 135 0.87 -22.47 -11.83
CA GLN A 135 -0.40 -22.79 -11.17
C GLN A 135 -1.60 -22.66 -12.10
N ILE A 136 -1.64 -21.61 -12.93
CA ILE A 136 -2.72 -21.42 -13.92
C ILE A 136 -2.68 -22.55 -14.97
N VAL A 137 -1.50 -22.88 -15.49
CA VAL A 137 -1.32 -23.92 -16.51
C VAL A 137 -1.69 -25.30 -15.96
N GLU A 138 -1.28 -25.64 -14.73
CA GLU A 138 -1.63 -26.92 -14.13
C GLU A 138 -3.13 -26.99 -13.79
N ALA A 139 -3.75 -25.89 -13.35
CA ALA A 139 -5.20 -25.81 -13.18
C ALA A 139 -5.94 -26.02 -14.51
N VAL A 140 -5.53 -25.32 -15.57
CA VAL A 140 -6.09 -25.43 -16.92
C VAL A 140 -5.96 -26.85 -17.47
N LYS A 141 -4.81 -27.48 -17.25
CA LYS A 141 -4.57 -28.86 -17.70
C LYS A 141 -5.54 -29.84 -17.04
N GLU A 142 -5.75 -29.75 -15.73
CA GLU A 142 -6.72 -30.62 -15.05
C GLU A 142 -8.17 -30.30 -15.42
N LEU A 143 -8.53 -29.02 -15.58
CA LEU A 143 -9.84 -28.61 -16.08
C LEU A 143 -10.09 -29.16 -17.50
N SER A 144 -9.08 -29.11 -18.36
CA SER A 144 -9.10 -29.67 -19.72
C SER A 144 -9.30 -31.19 -19.71
N GLN A 145 -8.55 -31.91 -18.88
CA GLN A 145 -8.66 -33.37 -18.73
C GLN A 145 -10.04 -33.79 -18.23
N ASN A 146 -10.61 -33.04 -17.29
CA ASN A 146 -11.94 -33.28 -16.74
C ASN A 146 -13.08 -32.72 -17.60
N ARG A 147 -12.77 -32.05 -18.72
CA ARG A 147 -13.72 -31.32 -19.58
C ARG A 147 -14.60 -30.33 -18.81
N THR A 148 -14.01 -29.68 -17.81
CA THR A 148 -14.65 -28.62 -17.06
C THR A 148 -14.46 -27.30 -17.78
N GLY A 149 -15.56 -26.65 -18.16
CA GLY A 149 -15.53 -25.35 -18.83
C GLY A 149 -14.92 -24.26 -17.95
N ALA A 150 -13.96 -23.51 -18.49
CA ALA A 150 -13.30 -22.43 -17.75
C ALA A 150 -13.09 -21.20 -18.63
N LEU A 151 -13.15 -20.03 -18.01
CA LEU A 151 -12.90 -18.74 -18.65
C LEU A 151 -12.14 -17.85 -17.67
N MET A 152 -10.87 -17.59 -17.95
CA MET A 152 -10.01 -16.74 -17.13
C MET A 152 -9.57 -15.54 -17.94
N ILE A 153 -9.65 -14.36 -17.33
CA ILE A 153 -9.17 -13.10 -17.88
C ILE A 153 -7.91 -12.75 -17.11
N LEU A 154 -6.83 -12.51 -17.82
CA LEU A 154 -5.58 -12.07 -17.24
C LEU A 154 -5.25 -10.68 -17.76
N GLU A 155 -5.01 -9.76 -16.83
CA GLU A 155 -4.55 -8.42 -17.14
C GLU A 155 -3.04 -8.44 -17.42
N THR A 156 -2.60 -7.80 -18.51
CA THR A 156 -1.18 -7.80 -18.89
C THR A 156 -0.42 -6.58 -18.40
N SER A 157 -1.09 -5.42 -18.31
CA SER A 157 -0.44 -4.14 -18.02
C SER A 157 -1.35 -3.25 -17.18
N GLU A 158 -2.33 -2.62 -17.81
CA GLU A 158 -3.28 -1.75 -17.10
C GLU A 158 -4.45 -2.56 -16.53
N PRO A 159 -5.03 -2.13 -15.39
CA PRO A 159 -6.28 -2.66 -14.87
C PRO A 159 -7.43 -2.52 -15.87
N ILE A 160 -8.26 -3.55 -16.01
CA ILE A 160 -9.51 -3.45 -16.78
C ILE A 160 -10.53 -2.71 -15.92
N ASP A 161 -11.25 -1.77 -16.53
CA ASP A 161 -12.30 -1.03 -15.84
C ASP A 161 -13.53 -1.94 -15.61
N GLU A 162 -14.17 -1.82 -14.46
CA GLU A 162 -15.39 -2.57 -14.16
C GLU A 162 -16.51 -2.28 -15.18
N ARG A 163 -16.46 -1.12 -15.86
CA ARG A 163 -17.40 -0.72 -16.93
C ARG A 163 -17.31 -1.58 -18.20
N ASP A 164 -16.20 -2.26 -18.44
CA ASP A 164 -16.03 -3.13 -19.61
C ASP A 164 -16.71 -4.51 -19.41
N PHE A 165 -17.09 -4.83 -18.18
CA PHE A 165 -17.83 -6.03 -17.83
C PHE A 165 -19.34 -5.78 -17.91
N SER A 166 -20.10 -6.79 -18.38
CA SER A 166 -21.56 -6.75 -18.33
C SER A 166 -22.07 -6.86 -16.90
N VAL A 167 -21.43 -7.72 -16.10
CA VAL A 167 -21.66 -7.85 -14.64
C VAL A 167 -20.31 -8.06 -13.96
N PRO A 168 -19.94 -7.27 -12.94
CA PRO A 168 -18.61 -7.29 -12.31
C PRO A 168 -18.31 -8.54 -11.45
N GLY A 169 -19.29 -9.43 -11.23
CA GLY A 169 -19.11 -10.67 -10.48
C GLY A 169 -18.92 -10.47 -8.96
N VAL A 170 -18.47 -11.54 -8.28
CA VAL A 170 -18.20 -11.56 -6.84
C VAL A 170 -16.72 -11.27 -6.58
N LYS A 171 -16.44 -10.22 -5.79
CA LYS A 171 -15.07 -9.84 -5.39
C LYS A 171 -14.49 -10.85 -4.40
N LEU A 172 -13.31 -11.40 -4.71
CA LEU A 172 -12.63 -12.41 -3.89
C LEU A 172 -11.34 -11.88 -3.26
N ASN A 173 -10.53 -11.14 -4.03
CA ASN A 173 -9.20 -10.70 -3.63
C ASN A 173 -8.34 -11.83 -3.03
N ALA A 174 -8.37 -13.01 -3.64
CA ALA A 174 -7.64 -14.19 -3.19
C ALA A 174 -6.28 -14.32 -3.91
N GLU A 175 -5.34 -15.04 -3.31
CA GLU A 175 -4.11 -15.42 -4.03
C GLU A 175 -4.43 -16.50 -5.06
N VAL A 176 -3.77 -16.46 -6.21
CA VAL A 176 -3.92 -17.52 -7.21
C VAL A 176 -3.39 -18.82 -6.60
N SER A 177 -4.19 -19.88 -6.73
CA SER A 177 -3.78 -21.25 -6.46
C SER A 177 -4.50 -22.19 -7.42
N LYS A 178 -3.88 -23.34 -7.69
CA LYS A 178 -4.46 -24.37 -8.56
C LYS A 178 -5.81 -24.85 -8.02
N GLU A 179 -5.86 -25.14 -6.72
CA GLU A 179 -7.01 -25.67 -6.02
C GLU A 179 -8.18 -24.68 -6.03
N LEU A 180 -7.88 -23.37 -5.88
CA LEU A 180 -8.90 -22.34 -5.93
C LEU A 180 -9.47 -22.18 -7.33
N LEU A 181 -8.64 -22.13 -8.37
CA LEU A 181 -9.11 -22.05 -9.75
C LEU A 181 -10.00 -23.24 -10.12
N GLN A 182 -9.61 -24.45 -9.71
CA GLN A 182 -10.42 -25.65 -9.92
C GLN A 182 -11.77 -25.59 -9.23
N THR A 183 -11.78 -25.13 -7.98
CA THR A 183 -13.00 -24.99 -7.19
C THR A 183 -13.94 -23.97 -7.82
N LEU A 184 -13.41 -22.83 -8.30
CA LEU A 184 -14.21 -21.76 -8.91
C LEU A 184 -14.92 -22.22 -10.19
N PHE A 185 -14.28 -23.07 -11.00
CA PHE A 185 -14.87 -23.58 -12.25
C PHE A 185 -15.66 -24.88 -12.08
N GLN A 186 -15.81 -25.38 -10.85
CA GLN A 186 -16.58 -26.60 -10.63
C GLN A 186 -18.08 -26.35 -10.78
N THR A 187 -18.74 -27.18 -11.60
CA THR A 187 -20.15 -27.02 -12.02
C THR A 187 -21.18 -27.04 -10.90
N SER A 188 -20.81 -27.50 -9.70
CA SER A 188 -21.66 -27.50 -8.52
C SER A 188 -21.67 -26.18 -7.75
N THR A 189 -20.77 -25.24 -8.07
CA THR A 189 -20.65 -23.97 -7.34
C THR A 189 -21.50 -22.87 -7.97
N LEU A 190 -21.74 -21.76 -7.28
CA LEU A 190 -22.45 -20.61 -7.89
C LEU A 190 -21.55 -19.72 -8.76
N LEU A 191 -20.22 -19.89 -8.67
CA LEU A 191 -19.24 -18.99 -9.30
C LEU A 191 -18.69 -19.51 -10.64
N HIS A 192 -19.01 -20.75 -11.01
CA HIS A 192 -18.53 -21.37 -12.25
C HIS A 192 -19.17 -20.79 -13.53
N ASP A 193 -20.30 -20.10 -13.37
CA ASP A 193 -20.99 -19.45 -14.47
C ASP A 193 -20.47 -18.02 -14.63
N GLY A 194 -19.44 -17.89 -15.48
CA GLY A 194 -18.79 -16.63 -15.77
C GLY A 194 -17.27 -16.74 -15.86
N ALA A 195 -16.62 -15.60 -15.91
CA ALA A 195 -15.18 -15.46 -15.98
C ALA A 195 -14.55 -15.20 -14.61
N VAL A 196 -13.29 -15.61 -14.46
CA VAL A 196 -12.44 -15.26 -13.32
C VAL A 196 -11.45 -14.19 -13.75
N LEU A 197 -11.43 -13.06 -13.04
CA LEU A 197 -10.51 -11.94 -13.29
C LEU A 197 -9.25 -12.12 -12.44
N ILE A 198 -8.11 -12.23 -13.10
CA ILE A 198 -6.79 -12.40 -12.50
C ILE A 198 -5.94 -11.18 -12.81
N ARG A 199 -5.43 -10.54 -11.74
CA ARG A 199 -4.51 -9.40 -11.79
C ARG A 199 -3.22 -9.80 -11.12
N GLU A 200 -2.12 -9.76 -11.85
CA GLU A 200 -0.80 -10.18 -11.38
C GLU A 200 -0.82 -11.59 -10.76
N ALA A 201 -0.78 -11.69 -9.43
CA ALA A 201 -0.80 -12.94 -8.66
C ALA A 201 -2.08 -13.14 -7.84
N ARG A 202 -3.14 -12.36 -8.10
CA ARG A 202 -4.40 -12.40 -7.33
C ARG A 202 -5.62 -12.59 -8.20
N ILE A 203 -6.58 -13.34 -7.68
CA ILE A 203 -7.94 -13.44 -8.21
C ILE A 203 -8.77 -12.30 -7.65
N MET A 204 -9.12 -11.34 -8.49
CA MET A 204 -9.86 -10.15 -8.10
C MET A 204 -11.35 -10.46 -7.94
N ALA A 205 -11.93 -11.14 -8.93
CA ALA A 205 -13.34 -11.50 -8.95
C ALA A 205 -13.59 -12.82 -9.70
N ALA A 206 -14.72 -13.47 -9.39
CA ALA A 206 -15.21 -14.66 -10.09
C ALA A 206 -16.70 -14.49 -10.44
N GLY A 207 -17.19 -15.27 -11.41
CA GLY A 207 -18.55 -15.11 -11.94
C GLY A 207 -18.76 -13.79 -12.68
N VAL A 208 -17.71 -13.25 -13.30
CA VAL A 208 -17.77 -12.01 -14.09
C VAL A 208 -18.45 -12.31 -15.42
N ILE A 209 -19.50 -11.58 -15.78
CA ILE A 209 -20.18 -11.76 -17.07
C ILE A 209 -19.59 -10.78 -18.07
N LEU A 210 -19.10 -11.32 -19.18
CA LEU A 210 -18.43 -10.55 -20.22
C LEU A 210 -19.34 -10.26 -21.41
N PRO A 211 -19.05 -9.19 -22.15
CA PRO A 211 -19.69 -8.97 -23.44
C PRO A 211 -19.33 -10.07 -24.43
N LEU A 212 -20.29 -10.48 -25.26
CA LEU A 212 -20.06 -11.44 -26.32
C LEU A 212 -19.62 -10.71 -27.61
N SER A 213 -18.70 -11.30 -28.36
CA SER A 213 -18.36 -10.79 -29.71
C SER A 213 -19.53 -11.02 -30.69
N ASP A 214 -19.78 -10.01 -31.51
CA ASP A 214 -20.77 -10.02 -32.61
C ASP A 214 -20.15 -10.50 -33.94
N ARG A 215 -18.84 -10.75 -33.97
CA ARG A 215 -18.22 -11.33 -35.16
C ARG A 215 -18.87 -12.68 -35.46
N LYS A 216 -18.97 -13.01 -36.75
CA LYS A 216 -19.36 -14.34 -37.24
C LYS A 216 -18.28 -15.37 -36.85
N ALA A 217 -18.24 -15.68 -35.57
CA ALA A 217 -17.57 -16.82 -35.01
C ALA A 217 -18.10 -18.07 -35.72
N SER A 218 -17.21 -19.00 -36.09
CA SER A 218 -17.60 -20.32 -36.59
C SER A 218 -18.72 -20.89 -35.70
N ARG A 219 -19.77 -21.47 -36.30
CA ARG A 219 -20.95 -22.03 -35.59
C ARG A 219 -20.63 -23.00 -34.43
N GLN A 220 -19.39 -23.44 -34.33
CA GLN A 220 -18.84 -24.35 -33.32
C GLN A 220 -18.28 -23.64 -32.07
N LEU A 221 -18.46 -22.31 -31.92
CA LEU A 221 -17.93 -21.56 -30.78
C LEU A 221 -19.00 -21.38 -29.70
N GLY A 222 -18.79 -21.99 -28.54
CA GLY A 222 -19.64 -21.81 -27.35
C GLY A 222 -19.57 -20.39 -26.76
N THR A 223 -20.46 -20.13 -25.81
CA THR A 223 -20.62 -18.81 -25.17
C THR A 223 -19.34 -18.29 -24.50
N ARG A 224 -18.59 -19.15 -23.78
CA ARG A 224 -17.30 -18.77 -23.16
C ARG A 224 -16.25 -18.30 -24.16
N HIS A 225 -16.20 -18.91 -25.35
CA HIS A 225 -15.28 -18.48 -26.39
C HIS A 225 -15.68 -17.12 -26.98
N ARG A 226 -16.98 -16.92 -27.20
CA ARG A 226 -17.51 -15.64 -27.68
C ARG A 226 -17.31 -14.51 -26.66
N ALA A 227 -17.43 -14.83 -25.37
CA ALA A 227 -17.14 -13.92 -24.26
C ALA A 227 -15.66 -13.51 -24.22
N ALA A 228 -14.75 -14.49 -24.33
CA ALA A 228 -13.31 -14.24 -24.40
C ALA A 228 -12.92 -13.35 -25.59
N MET A 229 -13.51 -13.58 -26.77
CA MET A 229 -13.31 -12.70 -27.93
C MET A 229 -13.91 -11.31 -27.68
N GLY A 230 -15.12 -11.21 -27.12
CA GLY A 230 -15.80 -9.94 -26.93
C GLY A 230 -15.06 -8.99 -25.99
N ILE A 231 -14.50 -9.50 -24.87
CA ILE A 231 -13.70 -8.65 -23.97
C ILE A 231 -12.35 -8.27 -24.60
N THR A 232 -11.68 -9.20 -25.28
CA THR A 232 -10.37 -8.94 -25.91
C THR A 232 -10.46 -8.07 -27.17
N GLU A 233 -11.65 -7.89 -27.74
CA GLU A 233 -11.92 -6.90 -28.78
C GLU A 233 -12.04 -5.47 -28.22
N ARG A 234 -12.56 -5.33 -27.01
CA ARG A 234 -12.79 -4.02 -26.36
C ARG A 234 -11.55 -3.53 -25.60
N VAL A 235 -10.79 -4.47 -25.04
CA VAL A 235 -9.70 -4.19 -24.12
C VAL A 235 -8.41 -4.81 -24.68
N GLU A 236 -7.47 -3.97 -25.09
CA GLU A 236 -6.22 -4.42 -25.73
C GLU A 236 -5.22 -5.06 -24.75
N ASN A 237 -5.28 -4.65 -23.48
CA ASN A 237 -4.42 -5.05 -22.37
C ASN A 237 -4.96 -6.27 -21.59
N CYS A 238 -5.73 -7.14 -22.25
CA CYS A 238 -6.21 -8.37 -21.64
C CYS A 238 -5.97 -9.59 -22.53
N ILE A 239 -5.74 -10.74 -21.87
CA ILE A 239 -5.63 -12.05 -22.50
C ILE A 239 -6.64 -12.95 -21.81
N CYS A 240 -7.35 -13.77 -22.58
CA CYS A 240 -8.30 -14.72 -22.01
C CYS A 240 -7.88 -16.17 -22.30
N VAL A 241 -7.91 -17.00 -21.27
CA VAL A 241 -7.71 -18.45 -21.39
C VAL A 241 -9.07 -19.13 -21.27
N VAL A 242 -9.40 -19.98 -22.23
CA VAL A 242 -10.68 -20.70 -22.31
C VAL A 242 -10.43 -22.20 -22.36
N VAL A 243 -11.20 -22.95 -21.56
CA VAL A 243 -11.29 -24.40 -21.66
C VAL A 243 -12.70 -24.76 -22.09
N SER A 244 -12.80 -25.54 -23.17
CA SER A 244 -14.09 -26.03 -23.69
C SER A 244 -14.67 -27.12 -22.80
N GLU A 245 -15.93 -26.98 -22.39
CA GLU A 245 -16.65 -28.02 -21.65
C GLU A 245 -17.06 -29.22 -22.54
N GLU A 246 -17.19 -29.00 -23.85
CA GLU A 246 -17.59 -30.06 -24.78
C GLU A 246 -16.40 -30.96 -25.15
N THR A 247 -15.26 -30.33 -25.42
CA THR A 247 -14.09 -30.99 -26.03
C THR A 247 -12.87 -31.06 -25.11
N GLY A 248 -12.86 -30.30 -24.01
CA GLY A 248 -11.67 -30.11 -23.17
C GLY A 248 -10.57 -29.27 -23.85
N SER A 249 -10.78 -28.76 -25.07
CA SER A 249 -9.74 -28.03 -25.80
C SER A 249 -9.41 -26.69 -25.14
N ILE A 250 -8.12 -26.41 -24.99
CA ILE A 250 -7.60 -25.14 -24.47
C ILE A 250 -7.48 -24.14 -25.62
N SER A 251 -7.94 -22.91 -25.39
CA SER A 251 -7.84 -21.80 -26.34
C SER A 251 -7.35 -20.54 -25.64
N LEU A 252 -6.62 -19.70 -26.37
CA LEU A 252 -6.18 -18.38 -25.91
C LEU A 252 -6.81 -17.31 -26.79
N ALA A 253 -7.51 -16.35 -26.21
CA ALA A 253 -8.01 -15.18 -26.92
C ALA A 253 -7.15 -13.95 -26.63
N GLU A 254 -6.79 -13.22 -27.68
CA GLU A 254 -6.01 -11.98 -27.62
C GLU A 254 -6.44 -11.09 -28.78
N ARG A 255 -6.72 -9.81 -28.52
CA ARG A 255 -7.11 -8.81 -29.53
C ARG A 255 -8.24 -9.26 -30.46
N GLY A 256 -9.24 -9.94 -29.89
CA GLY A 256 -10.38 -10.47 -30.65
C GLY A 256 -10.07 -11.64 -31.58
N THR A 257 -8.87 -12.23 -31.48
CA THR A 257 -8.49 -13.46 -32.19
C THR A 257 -8.42 -14.61 -31.20
N LEU A 258 -8.78 -15.81 -31.65
CA LEU A 258 -8.80 -17.01 -30.81
C LEU A 258 -7.81 -18.03 -31.37
N ASN A 259 -6.74 -18.30 -30.62
CA ASN A 259 -5.74 -19.31 -30.94
C ASN A 259 -6.15 -20.65 -30.32
N ARG A 260 -6.44 -21.64 -31.17
CA ARG A 260 -6.91 -22.97 -30.76
C ARG A 260 -6.60 -24.04 -31.82
N PRO A 261 -6.53 -25.32 -31.43
CA PRO A 261 -6.38 -25.82 -30.06
C PRO A 261 -4.92 -25.65 -29.57
N LEU A 262 -4.74 -25.41 -28.27
CA LEU A 262 -3.42 -25.29 -27.65
C LEU A 262 -3.12 -26.48 -26.74
N THR A 263 -1.84 -26.84 -26.63
CA THR A 263 -1.34 -27.75 -25.59
C THR A 263 -1.03 -26.97 -24.32
N SER A 264 -1.02 -27.62 -23.16
CA SER A 264 -0.63 -26.97 -21.88
C SER A 264 0.78 -26.37 -21.94
N SER A 265 1.72 -27.05 -22.60
CA SER A 265 3.09 -26.55 -22.80
C SER A 265 3.11 -25.30 -23.69
N LYS A 266 2.30 -25.28 -24.76
CA LYS A 266 2.22 -24.11 -25.64
C LYS A 266 1.53 -22.93 -24.96
N LEU A 267 0.52 -23.20 -24.14
CA LEU A 267 -0.13 -22.18 -23.31
C LEU A 267 0.89 -21.53 -22.37
N LYS A 268 1.71 -22.34 -21.67
CA LYS A 268 2.76 -21.84 -20.78
C LYS A 268 3.72 -20.90 -21.52
N GLU A 269 4.25 -21.34 -22.65
CA GLU A 269 5.16 -20.53 -23.48
C GLU A 269 4.53 -19.19 -23.90
N LEU A 270 3.25 -19.20 -24.32
CA LEU A 270 2.54 -17.99 -24.73
C LEU A 270 2.29 -17.03 -23.56
N LEU A 271 1.94 -17.55 -22.39
CA LEU A 271 1.73 -16.73 -21.19
C LEU A 271 3.07 -16.13 -20.72
N GLU A 272 4.12 -16.93 -20.60
CA GLU A 272 5.46 -16.45 -20.22
C GLU A 272 5.94 -15.34 -21.16
N ALA A 273 5.82 -15.54 -22.47
CA ALA A 273 6.21 -14.53 -23.46
C ALA A 273 5.48 -13.19 -23.29
N ARG A 274 4.22 -13.19 -22.84
CA ARG A 274 3.41 -11.97 -22.67
C ARG A 274 3.65 -11.28 -21.34
N PHE A 275 3.81 -12.05 -20.26
CA PHE A 275 4.10 -11.49 -18.94
C PHE A 275 5.55 -11.01 -18.80
N SER A 276 6.53 -11.65 -19.45
CA SER A 276 7.91 -11.16 -19.48
C SER A 276 8.06 -9.83 -20.23
N GLN A 277 7.31 -9.62 -21.32
CA GLN A 277 7.30 -8.35 -22.06
C GLN A 277 6.69 -7.19 -21.26
N SER A 278 5.80 -7.49 -20.31
CA SER A 278 5.17 -6.48 -19.47
C SER A 278 6.10 -6.03 -18.35
N ALA A 279 6.93 -6.94 -17.81
CA ALA A 279 7.99 -6.61 -16.86
C ALA A 279 9.08 -5.70 -17.45
N ASP A 280 9.44 -5.88 -18.72
CA ASP A 280 10.44 -5.03 -19.39
C ASP A 280 9.93 -3.60 -19.70
N ARG A 281 8.61 -3.39 -19.80
CA ARG A 281 8.03 -2.06 -20.05
C ARG A 281 8.04 -1.15 -18.81
N GLU A 282 8.14 -1.71 -17.61
CA GLU A 282 8.10 -0.95 -16.35
C GLU A 282 9.49 -0.54 -15.83
N VAL A 283 10.58 -1.03 -16.45
CA VAL A 283 11.97 -0.83 -15.97
C VAL A 283 12.71 0.33 -16.67
N VAL A 284 12.02 1.24 -17.37
CA VAL A 284 12.63 2.51 -17.80
C VAL A 284 12.51 3.58 -16.68
N ALA A 285 12.97 3.23 -15.48
CA ALA A 285 13.42 4.24 -14.53
C ALA A 285 14.89 4.55 -14.85
N PRO A 286 15.30 5.82 -15.00
CA PRO A 286 16.68 6.15 -15.31
C PRO A 286 17.55 5.64 -14.16
N ASP A 287 18.53 4.80 -14.49
CA ASP A 287 19.46 4.19 -13.56
C ASP A 287 20.28 5.26 -12.82
N LEU A 288 19.75 5.73 -11.67
CA LEU A 288 20.41 6.68 -10.77
C LEU A 288 21.75 6.13 -10.26
N ARG A 289 22.04 4.83 -10.42
CA ARG A 289 23.35 4.24 -10.06
C ARG A 289 24.45 4.52 -11.08
N GLN A 290 24.14 4.91 -12.32
CA GLN A 290 25.16 5.38 -13.26
C GLN A 290 25.59 6.83 -12.96
N ILE A 291 24.68 7.66 -12.45
CA ILE A 291 24.97 9.05 -12.09
C ILE A 291 25.89 9.11 -10.87
N THR A 292 25.69 8.24 -9.87
CA THR A 292 26.56 8.19 -8.68
C THR A 292 27.96 7.67 -8.98
N ARG A 293 28.14 6.80 -10.00
CA ARG A 293 29.47 6.38 -10.46
C ARG A 293 30.24 7.46 -11.24
N LYS A 294 29.56 8.36 -11.96
CA LYS A 294 30.22 9.47 -12.67
C LYS A 294 30.60 10.64 -11.76
N LEU A 295 29.86 10.86 -10.67
CA LEU A 295 30.18 11.90 -9.68
C LEU A 295 31.30 11.49 -8.71
N GLY A 296 31.38 10.19 -8.35
CA GLY A 296 32.44 9.68 -7.47
C GLY A 296 33.85 9.78 -8.06
N SER A 297 34.02 9.53 -9.37
CA SER A 297 35.34 9.63 -10.02
C SER A 297 35.77 11.07 -10.31
N SER A 298 34.82 11.98 -10.56
CA SER A 298 35.12 13.41 -10.78
C SER A 298 35.44 14.15 -9.48
N GLY A 299 34.78 13.79 -8.37
CA GLY A 299 35.05 14.37 -7.05
C GLY A 299 36.42 13.95 -6.48
N VAL A 300 36.81 12.69 -6.65
CA VAL A 300 38.13 12.20 -6.20
C VAL A 300 39.26 12.79 -7.04
N ALA A 301 39.08 12.95 -8.35
CA ALA A 301 40.07 13.58 -9.21
C ALA A 301 40.27 15.08 -8.88
N LEU A 302 39.19 15.81 -8.57
CA LEU A 302 39.27 17.20 -8.12
C LEU A 302 39.91 17.33 -6.73
N ALA A 303 39.58 16.44 -5.79
CA ALA A 303 40.18 16.42 -4.45
C ALA A 303 41.68 16.09 -4.50
N VAL A 304 42.12 15.17 -5.36
CA VAL A 304 43.54 14.84 -5.54
C VAL A 304 44.30 15.97 -6.26
N ARG A 305 43.64 16.74 -7.13
CA ARG A 305 44.24 17.94 -7.76
C ARG A 305 44.37 19.11 -6.79
N LEU A 306 43.42 19.27 -5.86
CA LEU A 306 43.44 20.32 -4.83
C LEU A 306 44.46 20.04 -3.72
N LEU A 307 44.76 18.77 -3.45
CA LEU A 307 45.75 18.36 -2.44
C LEU A 307 47.20 18.31 -2.95
N ARG A 308 47.46 18.62 -4.22
CA ARG A 308 48.82 18.76 -4.76
C ARG A 308 49.13 20.23 -5.05
N LEU A 309 49.43 20.97 -3.98
CA LEU A 309 50.17 22.24 -4.11
C LEU A 309 51.66 21.95 -4.42
N PRO A 310 52.35 22.86 -5.12
CA PRO A 310 53.62 22.59 -5.78
C PRO A 310 54.80 22.63 -4.81
N SER A 311 55.79 21.77 -5.06
CA SER A 311 57.10 21.83 -4.45
C SER A 311 57.81 23.14 -4.82
N SER A 312 58.31 23.81 -3.80
CA SER A 312 59.25 24.92 -3.86
C SER A 312 60.52 24.58 -4.66
N ALA A 313 60.88 25.43 -5.62
CA ALA A 313 62.26 25.58 -6.08
C ALA A 313 62.53 27.00 -6.62
N SER A 314 63.38 27.70 -5.86
CA SER A 314 64.37 28.73 -6.23
C SER A 314 63.97 30.02 -6.97
N SER A 315 64.20 31.16 -6.30
CA SER A 315 65.07 32.20 -6.85
C SER A 315 66.00 32.74 -5.76
N ARG A 316 67.28 32.79 -6.12
CA ARG A 316 68.48 33.22 -5.38
C ARG A 316 68.50 34.73 -5.10
N GLU A 317 69.27 35.08 -4.06
CA GLU A 317 70.16 36.26 -3.93
C GLU A 317 69.65 37.59 -3.33
N LYS A 318 70.16 37.93 -2.13
CA LYS A 318 71.08 39.06 -1.87
C LYS A 318 71.48 39.14 -0.38
N LYS A 319 72.69 38.68 -0.03
CA LYS A 319 73.82 39.51 0.45
C LYS A 319 75.06 38.65 0.62
#